data_AF-A0A349NIC6-F1
#
_entry.id   AF-A0A349NIC6-F1
#
_cell.length_a   1.000
_cell.length_b   1.000
_cell.length_c   1.000
_cell.angle_alpha   90.00
_cell.angle_beta   90.00
_cell.angle_gamma   90.00
#
_symmetry.space_group_name_H-M   'P 1'
#
loop_
_entity.id
_entity.type
_entity.pdbx_description
1 polymer ?
#
loop_
_entity_poly.entity_id
_entity_poly.type
_entity_poly.pdbx_seq_one_letter_code
_entity_poly.pdbx_strand_id
1 'polypeptide(L)'
;MLNEEKMLLEKYGRKSTFRVPEGYFDHFADTMTSRMLEGASASKASVRFPIWHYSRSVILTAAASICFAVFGVSVYSHYKNVEHAEKASAINIKFDGSHNDSFDAAVDYVMMDSEDMYASLADSK
;
A
#
# COMPACT_ATOMS: atom_id res chain seq x y z
N MET A 1 -19.84 37.31 46.07
CA MET A 1 -19.85 37.99 44.76
C MET A 1 -18.41 38.11 44.32
N LEU A 2 -18.07 37.45 43.20
CA LEU A 2 -16.70 37.37 42.71
C LEU A 2 -16.24 38.77 42.24
N ASN A 3 -14.96 39.11 42.43
CA ASN A 3 -14.43 40.42 42.00
C ASN A 3 -14.59 40.63 40.49
N GLU A 4 -14.51 39.56 39.70
CA GLU A 4 -14.71 39.58 38.26
C GLU A 4 -16.15 39.97 37.85
N GLU A 5 -17.17 39.47 38.54
CA GLU A 5 -18.56 39.89 38.30
C GLU A 5 -18.75 41.39 38.53
N LYS A 6 -18.11 41.95 39.56
CA LYS A 6 -18.17 43.39 39.84
C LYS A 6 -17.52 44.21 38.73
N MET A 7 -16.35 43.79 38.25
CA MET A 7 -15.65 44.45 37.15
C MET A 7 -16.45 44.42 35.84
N LEU A 8 -17.11 43.29 35.56
CA LEU A 8 -17.97 43.15 34.39
C LEU A 8 -19.22 44.03 34.49
N LEU A 9 -19.85 44.08 35.66
CA LEU A 9 -21.02 44.92 35.92
C LEU A 9 -20.69 46.42 35.88
N GLU A 10 -19.51 46.83 36.34
CA GLU A 10 -19.05 48.21 36.28
C GLU A 10 -18.76 48.65 34.83
N LYS A 11 -18.11 47.80 34.04
CA LYS A 11 -17.77 48.11 32.65
C LYS A 11 -18.95 48.04 31.67
N TYR A 12 -19.80 47.03 31.80
CA TYR A 12 -20.83 46.72 30.78
C TYR A 12 -22.26 46.91 31.30
N GLY A 13 -22.44 47.13 32.60
CA GLY A 13 -23.76 47.24 33.22
C GLY A 13 -24.53 45.93 33.24
N ARG A 14 -25.83 46.01 33.56
CA ARG A 14 -26.77 44.87 33.56
C ARG A 14 -27.60 44.75 32.28
N LYS A 15 -27.37 45.62 31.29
CA LYS A 15 -28.13 45.56 30.03
C LYS A 15 -27.55 44.43 29.19
N SER A 16 -28.42 43.51 28.75
CA SER A 16 -28.04 42.49 27.77
C SER A 16 -27.64 43.17 26.46
N THR A 17 -26.33 43.17 26.18
CA THR A 17 -25.76 43.70 24.92
C THR A 17 -26.04 42.79 23.73
N PHE A 18 -26.27 41.49 24.00
CA PHE A 18 -26.56 40.50 22.97
C PHE A 18 -28.06 40.35 22.82
N ARG A 19 -28.66 41.19 21.98
CA ARG A 19 -30.05 41.07 21.57
C ARG A 19 -30.07 40.74 20.07
N VAL A 20 -30.62 39.59 19.74
CA VAL A 20 -30.90 39.21 18.35
C VAL A 20 -32.11 40.00 17.84
N PRO A 21 -32.15 40.34 16.54
CA PRO A 21 -33.35 40.86 15.91
C PRO A 21 -34.54 39.91 16.08
N GLU A 22 -35.75 40.47 16.14
CA GLU A 22 -36.98 39.69 16.13
C GLU A 22 -37.03 38.78 14.89
N GLY A 23 -37.32 37.50 15.10
CA GLY A 23 -37.38 36.49 14.02
C GLY A 23 -36.04 35.99 13.47
N TYR A 24 -34.89 36.34 14.07
CA TYR A 24 -33.57 35.85 13.61
C TYR A 24 -33.48 34.31 13.54
N PHE A 25 -34.10 33.62 14.51
CA PHE A 25 -34.06 32.17 14.58
C PHE A 25 -35.16 31.46 13.79
N ASP A 26 -36.15 32.20 13.25
CA ASP A 26 -37.31 31.62 12.57
C ASP A 26 -36.90 30.84 11.30
N HIS A 27 -35.89 31.34 10.59
CA HIS A 27 -35.36 30.72 9.36
C HIS A 27 -33.98 30.08 9.54
N PHE A 28 -33.47 30.03 10.77
CA PHE A 28 -32.12 29.52 11.04
C PHE A 28 -32.02 28.02 10.71
N ALA A 29 -33.00 27.22 11.13
CA ALA A 29 -33.02 25.77 10.88
C ALA A 29 -33.09 25.44 9.38
N ASP A 30 -33.92 26.17 8.64
CA ASP A 30 -34.06 26.02 7.18
C ASP A 30 -32.75 26.38 6.47
N THR A 31 -32.13 27.50 6.86
CA THR A 31 -30.85 27.96 6.31
C THR A 31 -29.71 27.00 6.62
N MET A 32 -29.66 26.46 7.85
CA MET A 32 -28.65 25.48 8.26
C MET A 32 -28.77 24.20 7.44
N THR A 33 -29.98 23.66 7.33
CA THR A 33 -30.25 22.41 6.59
C THR A 33 -29.99 22.59 5.11
N SER A 34 -30.43 23.70 4.52
CA SER A 34 -30.14 24.06 3.14
C SER A 34 -28.63 24.10 2.89
N ARG A 35 -27.82 24.73 3.74
CA ARG A 35 -26.35 24.75 3.59
C ARG A 35 -25.71 23.37 3.69
N MET A 36 -26.23 22.48 4.54
CA MET A 36 -25.72 21.11 4.64
C MET A 36 -26.04 20.29 3.37
N LEU A 37 -27.25 20.46 2.83
CA LEU A 37 -27.69 19.78 1.61
C LEU A 37 -27.04 20.36 0.34
N GLU A 38 -26.83 21.67 0.31
CA GLU A 38 -26.07 22.40 -0.71
C GLU A 38 -24.61 21.93 -0.69
N GLY A 39 -23.99 21.74 0.48
CA GLY A 39 -22.65 21.15 0.59
C GLY A 39 -22.56 19.70 0.10
N ALA A 40 -23.67 18.95 0.12
CA ALA A 40 -23.76 17.60 -0.44
C ALA A 40 -24.07 17.58 -1.96
N SER A 41 -24.60 18.68 -2.51
CA SER A 41 -25.04 18.79 -3.92
C SER A 41 -24.16 19.73 -4.75
N ALA A 42 -23.39 20.60 -4.11
CA ALA A 42 -22.49 21.56 -4.73
C ALA A 42 -21.24 20.84 -5.20
N SER A 43 -21.33 20.43 -6.46
CA SER A 43 -20.24 20.04 -7.31
C SER A 43 -19.60 18.70 -6.91
N LYS A 44 -19.84 17.71 -7.79
CA LYS A 44 -18.71 16.94 -8.32
C LYS A 44 -17.74 17.95 -8.94
N ALA A 45 -16.98 18.68 -8.10
CA ALA A 45 -15.80 19.37 -8.54
C ALA A 45 -14.90 18.24 -9.04
N SER A 46 -14.91 18.02 -10.35
CA SER A 46 -13.96 17.13 -10.99
C SER A 46 -12.60 17.69 -10.62
N VAL A 47 -11.97 17.10 -9.62
CA VAL A 47 -10.61 17.39 -9.24
C VAL A 47 -9.81 17.03 -10.49
N ARG A 48 -9.47 18.04 -11.29
CA ARG A 48 -8.56 17.88 -12.42
C ARG A 48 -7.19 17.61 -11.80
N PHE A 49 -6.93 16.35 -11.49
CA PHE A 49 -5.58 15.91 -11.17
C PHE A 49 -4.70 16.28 -12.37
N PRO A 50 -3.50 16.86 -12.16
CA PRO A 50 -2.59 17.17 -13.26
C PRO A 50 -2.08 15.84 -13.86
N ILE A 51 -2.75 15.37 -14.91
CA ILE A 51 -2.41 14.15 -15.66
C ILE A 51 -0.95 14.19 -16.17
N TRP A 52 -0.35 15.38 -16.24
CA TRP A 52 1.02 15.61 -16.67
C TRP A 52 2.09 14.93 -15.80
N HIS A 53 1.86 14.79 -14.49
CA HIS A 53 2.83 14.08 -13.64
C HIS A 53 2.72 12.56 -13.80
N TYR A 54 1.51 12.05 -14.05
CA TYR A 54 1.27 10.61 -14.22
C TYR A 54 1.83 10.09 -15.54
N SER A 55 1.67 10.84 -16.65
CA SER A 55 2.24 10.45 -17.93
C SER A 55 3.77 10.45 -17.92
N ARG A 56 4.41 11.39 -17.21
CA ARG A 56 5.87 11.43 -17.08
C ARG A 56 6.42 10.24 -16.31
N SER A 57 5.75 9.79 -15.24
CA SER A 57 6.14 8.58 -14.50
C SER A 57 5.95 7.30 -15.33
N VAL A 58 4.88 7.18 -16.13
CA VAL A 58 4.64 5.98 -16.95
C VAL A 58 5.69 5.83 -18.05
N ILE A 59 6.09 6.93 -18.71
CA ILE A 59 7.14 6.91 -19.74
C ILE A 59 8.50 6.51 -19.13
N LEU A 60 8.80 6.98 -17.92
CA LEU A 60 10.05 6.66 -17.23
C LEU A 60 10.10 5.18 -16.82
N THR A 61 9.00 4.61 -16.32
CA THR A 61 8.92 3.18 -15.96
C THR A 61 9.05 2.28 -17.20
N ALA A 62 8.42 2.64 -18.32
CA ALA A 62 8.54 1.89 -19.57
C ALA A 62 9.97 1.92 -20.14
N ALA A 63 10.67 3.05 -20.06
CA ALA A 63 12.07 3.13 -20.47
C ALA A 63 12.99 2.30 -19.56
N ALA A 64 12.77 2.33 -18.25
CA ALA A 64 13.56 1.57 -17.29
C ALA A 64 13.44 0.05 -17.48
N SER A 65 12.25 -0.45 -17.80
CA SER A 65 12.05 -1.89 -18.07
C SER A 65 12.78 -2.35 -19.34
N ILE A 66 12.79 -1.52 -20.39
CA ILE A 66 13.55 -1.80 -21.62
C ILE A 66 15.06 -1.81 -21.33
N CYS A 67 15.57 -0.84 -20.57
CA CYS A 67 16.99 -0.81 -20.20
C CYS A 67 17.40 -2.03 -19.37
N PHE A 68 16.56 -2.46 -18.40
CA PHE A 68 16.84 -3.64 -17.60
C PHE A 68 16.84 -4.92 -18.44
N ALA A 69 15.89 -5.07 -19.38
CA ALA A 69 15.85 -6.21 -20.29
C ALA A 69 17.07 -6.26 -21.21
N VAL A 70 17.47 -5.13 -21.82
CA VAL A 70 18.65 -5.06 -22.69
C VAL A 70 19.93 -5.33 -21.91
N PHE A 71 20.09 -4.74 -20.72
CA PHE A 71 21.25 -4.99 -19.87
C PHE A 71 21.31 -6.44 -19.39
N GLY A 72 20.18 -7.00 -18.94
CA GLY A 72 20.07 -8.41 -18.53
C GLY A 72 20.40 -9.38 -19.66
N VAL A 73 19.87 -9.15 -20.87
CA VAL A 73 20.19 -9.97 -22.06
C VAL A 73 21.66 -9.81 -22.47
N SER A 74 22.21 -8.59 -22.42
CA SER A 74 23.61 -8.32 -22.74
C SER A 74 24.56 -9.03 -21.78
N VAL A 75 24.29 -8.96 -20.47
CA VAL A 75 25.08 -9.61 -19.42
C VAL A 75 24.93 -11.13 -19.52
N TYR A 76 23.72 -11.64 -19.70
CA TYR A 76 23.47 -13.07 -19.89
C TYR A 76 24.16 -13.62 -21.13
N SER A 77 24.11 -12.90 -22.25
CA SER A 77 24.84 -13.26 -23.47
C SER A 77 26.35 -13.22 -23.24
N HIS A 78 26.87 -12.21 -22.54
CA HIS A 78 28.30 -12.14 -22.18
C HIS A 78 28.73 -13.35 -21.34
N TYR A 79 27.96 -13.74 -20.31
CA TYR A 79 28.25 -14.95 -19.54
C TYR A 79 28.15 -16.23 -20.37
N LYS A 80 27.18 -16.35 -21.27
CA LYS A 80 27.10 -17.49 -22.19
C LYS A 80 28.23 -17.53 -23.20
N ASN A 81 28.74 -16.39 -23.66
CA ASN A 81 29.91 -16.36 -24.54
C ASN A 81 31.18 -16.79 -23.81
N VAL A 82 31.32 -16.45 -22.52
CA VAL A 82 32.40 -16.98 -21.66
C VAL A 82 32.21 -18.48 -21.43
N GLU A 83 30.98 -18.93 -21.19
CA GLU A 83 30.67 -20.34 -20.99
C GLU A 83 30.75 -21.17 -22.29
N HIS A 84 30.50 -20.60 -23.47
CA HIS A 84 30.74 -21.25 -24.78
C HIS A 84 32.22 -21.19 -25.18
N ALA A 85 33.00 -20.22 -24.71
CA ALA A 85 34.46 -20.24 -24.82
C ALA A 85 35.06 -21.38 -23.96
N GLU A 86 34.44 -21.74 -22.84
CA GLU A 86 34.80 -22.92 -22.03
C GLU A 86 34.14 -24.23 -22.51
N LYS A 87 32.86 -24.22 -22.93
CA LYS A 87 32.11 -25.41 -23.39
C LYS A 87 32.35 -25.79 -24.85
N ALA A 88 33.06 -24.99 -25.65
CA ALA A 88 33.69 -25.50 -26.87
C ALA A 88 34.71 -26.63 -26.56
N SER A 89 35.09 -26.81 -25.28
CA SER A 89 35.91 -27.92 -24.79
C SER A 89 35.14 -28.98 -23.99
N ALA A 90 33.79 -28.97 -23.93
CA ALA A 90 33.03 -29.96 -23.15
C ALA A 90 31.91 -30.64 -23.96
N ILE A 91 32.06 -31.96 -24.08
CA ILE A 91 31.23 -32.94 -24.79
C ILE A 91 29.74 -32.80 -24.44
N ASN A 92 28.87 -32.76 -25.47
CA ASN A 92 27.41 -32.80 -25.32
C ASN A 92 26.94 -34.22 -24.99
N ILE A 93 26.39 -34.43 -23.80
CA ILE A 93 25.65 -35.66 -23.46
C ILE A 93 24.16 -35.30 -23.36
N LYS A 94 23.35 -35.99 -24.17
CA LYS A 94 21.90 -35.84 -24.24
C LYS A 94 21.25 -36.48 -23.01
N PHE A 95 20.24 -35.80 -22.44
CA PHE A 95 19.41 -36.29 -21.35
C PHE A 95 18.34 -37.24 -21.88
N ASP A 96 18.43 -38.52 -21.48
CA ASP A 96 17.41 -39.55 -21.64
C ASP A 96 16.99 -40.04 -20.24
N GLY A 97 15.72 -40.40 -20.08
CA GLY A 97 15.03 -40.51 -18.80
C GLY A 97 15.59 -41.56 -17.83
N SER A 98 16.27 -41.11 -16.78
CA SER A 98 16.59 -41.94 -15.60
C SER A 98 16.20 -41.20 -14.32
N HIS A 99 14.95 -41.40 -13.92
CA HIS A 99 14.39 -41.09 -12.59
C HIS A 99 15.04 -42.00 -11.54
N ASN A 100 15.56 -41.44 -10.43
CA ASN A 100 15.17 -41.76 -9.04
C ASN A 100 16.20 -41.33 -7.98
N ASP A 101 17.48 -41.13 -8.30
CA ASP A 101 18.49 -40.89 -7.24
C ASP A 101 18.23 -39.64 -6.39
N SER A 102 17.74 -38.56 -6.99
CA SER A 102 17.43 -37.32 -6.25
C SER A 102 16.15 -37.42 -5.42
N PHE A 103 15.20 -38.28 -5.81
CA PHE A 103 13.96 -38.50 -5.05
C PHE A 103 14.20 -39.50 -3.92
N ASP A 104 14.98 -40.55 -4.17
CA ASP A 104 15.36 -41.55 -3.16
C ASP A 104 16.13 -40.90 -2.01
N ALA A 105 17.07 -40.00 -2.33
CA ALA A 105 17.74 -39.18 -1.32
C ALA A 105 16.77 -38.28 -0.53
N ALA A 106 15.73 -37.73 -1.17
CA ALA A 106 14.72 -36.94 -0.48
C ALA A 106 13.80 -37.81 0.40
N VAL A 107 13.55 -39.07 0.02
CA VAL A 107 12.81 -40.05 0.81
C VAL A 107 13.60 -40.42 2.06
N ASP A 108 14.89 -40.70 1.94
CA ASP A 108 15.77 -41.01 3.08
C ASP A 108 15.78 -39.91 4.16
N TYR A 109 15.61 -38.64 3.76
CA TYR A 109 15.50 -37.51 4.69
C TYR A 109 14.12 -37.34 5.33
N VAL A 110 13.07 -37.95 4.77
CA VAL A 110 11.66 -37.78 5.20
C VAL A 110 11.10 -39.06 5.84
N MET A 111 11.91 -40.12 5.97
CA MET A 111 11.59 -41.35 6.70
C MET A 111 11.47 -41.09 8.21
N MET A 112 10.44 -40.35 8.63
CA MET A 112 10.02 -40.21 10.01
C MET A 112 9.09 -41.39 10.32
N ASP A 113 9.50 -42.27 11.22
CA ASP A 113 8.68 -43.42 11.57
C ASP A 113 7.39 -42.95 12.27
N SER A 114 6.33 -43.73 12.14
CA SER A 114 5.06 -43.45 12.83
C SER A 114 5.23 -43.34 14.36
N GLU A 115 6.25 -43.97 14.93
CA GLU A 115 6.61 -43.87 16.34
C GLU A 115 7.16 -42.48 16.72
N ASP A 116 7.95 -41.85 15.83
CA ASP A 116 8.51 -40.50 16.05
C ASP A 116 7.40 -39.44 16.09
N MET A 117 6.32 -39.63 15.33
CA MET A 117 5.13 -38.78 15.39
C MET A 117 4.46 -38.84 16.77
N TYR A 118 4.38 -40.02 17.40
CA TYR A 118 3.76 -40.17 18.73
C TYR A 118 4.67 -39.76 19.88
N ALA A 119 5.99 -39.87 19.72
CA ALA A 119 6.95 -39.43 20.73
C ALA A 119 6.81 -37.92 21.03
N SER A 120 6.55 -37.10 20.00
CA SER A 120 6.33 -35.66 20.16
C SER A 120 5.08 -35.29 20.97
N LEU A 121 4.06 -36.16 20.97
CA LEU A 121 2.83 -35.99 21.75
C LEU A 121 2.95 -36.54 23.18
N ALA A 122 3.83 -37.51 23.40
CA ALA A 122 4.06 -38.11 24.71
C ALA A 122 4.99 -37.26 25.59
N ASP A 123 5.93 -36.53 24.99
CA ASP A 123 6.90 -35.67 25.68
C ASP A 123 6.29 -34.33 26.17
N SER A 124 5.09 -33.96 25.70
CA SER A 124 4.43 -32.70 26.09
C SER A 124 3.64 -32.79 27.40
N LYS A 125 4.13 -33.53 28.41
CA LYS A 125 3.44 -33.73 29.70
C LYS A 125 4.18 -33.16 30.90
#